data_AF-A0A559K7H4-F1
#
_entry.id   AF-A0A559K7H4-F1
#
_cell.length_a   1.000
_cell.length_b   1.000
_cell.length_c   1.000
_cell.angle_alpha   90.00
_cell.angle_beta   90.00
_cell.angle_gamma   90.00
#
_symmetry.space_group_name_H-M   'P 1'
#
loop_
_entity.id
_entity.type
_entity.pdbx_description
1 polymer ?
#
loop_
_entity_poly.entity_id
_entity_poly.type
_entity_poly.pdbx_seq_one_letter_code
_entity_poly.pdbx_strand_id
1 'polypeptide(L)'
;MRLSVTVLLVLLLSFSGAGAIFAAEEASGAATVQVDGRTIVFPDAKPYSVSASVYVPVRIVAENMGLPVVWDASTTSVRIGEGSASVTFKPDNAVNGNKPFLKDGRVYVELSFIQDKLGAAAVWNKQKLTAEVTTKSNVLKGVQLFKQSMVKLTGDKVIYVDPYKVDGEPKDGDIIFITHTHGDHFNLAEIGKVAKKGATIVFPANELDKLAGSGFDKVIGAKPNESGTALGISYKAVPAYNTQTANHPKDKAWVGYIITLNGVKYYMAGDTDLIPEMKDIQADVAFLPMGGKFTMAYEEAAKAANLIHPKVVVPYHYADVVGTREDAIHFIDLIEPGITAILMKE
;
A
#
# COMPACT_ATOMS: atom_id res chain seq x y z
N MET A 1 29.68 57.16 -80.32
CA MET A 1 31.02 57.04 -79.72
C MET A 1 30.89 56.22 -78.45
N ARG A 2 31.42 54.97 -78.46
CA ARG A 2 31.86 54.13 -77.30
C ARG A 2 30.80 53.74 -76.24
N LEU A 3 30.83 52.62 -75.54
CA LEU A 3 31.35 51.25 -75.64
C LEU A 3 30.90 50.59 -74.30
N SER A 4 30.60 49.28 -74.32
CA SER A 4 30.89 48.32 -73.23
C SER A 4 30.15 48.32 -71.87
N VAL A 5 29.47 47.18 -71.62
CA VAL A 5 29.74 46.14 -70.59
C VAL A 5 30.26 46.61 -69.22
N THR A 6 29.65 46.13 -68.11
CA THR A 6 30.32 45.39 -67.02
C THR A 6 29.30 44.85 -66.00
N VAL A 7 29.37 43.53 -65.75
CA VAL A 7 28.79 42.80 -64.62
C VAL A 7 29.60 43.11 -63.36
N LEU A 8 28.99 43.38 -62.20
CA LEU A 8 29.64 43.14 -60.93
C LEU A 8 28.66 42.69 -59.84
N LEU A 9 28.98 41.49 -59.33
CA LEU A 9 28.43 40.77 -58.20
C LEU A 9 28.80 41.50 -56.88
N VAL A 10 27.84 41.68 -55.97
CA VAL A 10 28.15 41.91 -54.54
C VAL A 10 27.30 41.00 -53.68
N LEU A 11 28.01 40.23 -52.86
CA LEU A 11 27.58 39.23 -51.88
C LEU A 11 27.04 39.88 -50.58
N LEU A 12 26.37 39.05 -49.76
CA LEU A 12 26.24 39.10 -48.30
C LEU A 12 25.18 40.05 -47.67
N LEU A 13 24.11 39.45 -47.12
CA LEU A 13 24.01 39.17 -45.67
C LEU A 13 22.73 38.38 -45.36
N SER A 14 22.90 37.08 -45.14
CA SER A 14 21.89 36.20 -44.53
C SER A 14 21.87 36.43 -43.02
N PHE A 15 20.82 37.06 -42.50
CA PHE A 15 20.48 37.01 -41.08
C PHE A 15 18.97 36.93 -40.90
N SER A 16 18.47 35.71 -40.78
CA SER A 16 17.22 35.40 -40.08
C SER A 16 17.29 33.94 -39.64
N GLY A 17 18.15 33.68 -38.66
CA GLY A 17 18.01 32.49 -37.83
C GLY A 17 16.70 32.61 -37.08
N ALA A 18 15.63 32.07 -37.66
CA ALA A 18 14.43 31.73 -36.91
C ALA A 18 14.84 30.60 -35.94
N GLY A 19 15.34 30.99 -34.77
CA GLY A 19 15.39 30.09 -33.62
C GLY A 19 13.95 29.68 -33.35
N ALA A 20 13.61 28.45 -33.73
CA ALA A 20 12.39 27.82 -33.28
C ALA A 20 12.48 27.76 -31.75
N ILE A 21 11.77 28.67 -31.10
CA ILE A 21 11.44 28.55 -29.69
C ILE A 21 10.53 27.34 -29.62
N PHE A 22 11.09 26.18 -29.27
CA PHE A 22 10.29 25.02 -28.90
C PHE A 22 9.56 25.39 -27.61
N ALA A 23 8.29 25.75 -27.73
CA ALA A 23 7.40 25.79 -26.59
C ALA A 23 7.40 24.39 -25.95
N ALA A 24 7.66 24.32 -24.65
CA ALA A 24 7.50 23.10 -23.89
C ALA A 24 6.02 22.69 -23.96
N GLU A 25 5.76 21.59 -24.66
CA GLU A 25 4.41 21.05 -24.82
C GLU A 25 3.90 20.58 -23.45
N GLU A 26 2.78 21.17 -23.02
CA GLU A 26 2.15 20.88 -21.73
C GLU A 26 1.54 19.47 -21.75
N ALA A 27 1.73 18.75 -20.66
CA ALA A 27 1.42 17.33 -20.52
C ALA A 27 -0.07 17.01 -20.75
N SER A 28 -0.35 16.18 -21.74
CA SER A 28 -1.69 15.62 -21.98
C SER A 28 -1.93 14.37 -21.11
N GLY A 29 -2.96 14.44 -20.26
CA GLY A 29 -3.75 13.29 -19.78
C GLY A 29 -3.24 12.63 -18.49
N ALA A 30 -4.08 12.63 -17.46
CA ALA A 30 -3.82 12.02 -16.15
C ALA A 30 -3.48 10.52 -16.28
N ALA A 31 -2.19 10.21 -16.35
CA ALA A 31 -1.72 8.83 -16.30
C ALA A 31 -2.08 8.23 -14.94
N THR A 32 -2.82 7.13 -14.95
CA THR A 32 -3.03 6.32 -13.75
C THR A 32 -1.75 5.53 -13.47
N VAL A 33 -1.43 5.28 -12.21
CA VAL A 33 -0.31 4.38 -11.86
C VAL A 33 -0.88 3.22 -11.07
N GLN A 34 -0.40 2.02 -11.35
CA GLN A 34 -0.70 0.82 -10.57
C GLN A 34 0.59 0.19 -10.07
N VAL A 35 0.60 -0.30 -8.82
CA VAL A 35 1.67 -1.12 -8.26
C VAL A 35 1.06 -2.44 -7.80
N ASP A 36 1.52 -3.56 -8.37
CA ASP A 36 0.99 -4.90 -8.13
C ASP A 36 -0.55 -4.99 -8.31
N GLY A 37 -1.06 -4.27 -9.32
CA GLY A 37 -2.49 -4.17 -9.64
C GLY A 37 -3.30 -3.18 -8.77
N ARG A 38 -2.69 -2.58 -7.75
CA ARG A 38 -3.33 -1.56 -6.89
C ARG A 38 -3.19 -0.18 -7.52
N THR A 39 -4.28 0.55 -7.67
CA THR A 39 -4.25 1.92 -8.22
C THR A 39 -3.70 2.90 -7.19
N ILE A 40 -2.66 3.63 -7.59
CA ILE A 40 -1.98 4.63 -6.78
C ILE A 40 -2.70 5.97 -6.94
N VAL A 41 -3.05 6.57 -5.81
CA VAL A 41 -3.61 7.92 -5.78
C VAL A 41 -2.56 8.89 -5.31
N PHE A 42 -2.40 9.96 -6.10
CA PHE A 42 -1.43 11.00 -5.86
C PHE A 42 -2.14 12.24 -5.28
N PRO A 43 -1.95 12.56 -3.99
CA PRO A 43 -2.66 13.67 -3.35
C PRO A 43 -2.13 15.04 -3.77
N ASP A 44 -0.84 15.12 -4.12
CA ASP A 44 -0.07 16.36 -4.21
C ASP A 44 0.79 16.47 -5.48
N ALA A 45 1.13 15.35 -6.12
CA ALA A 45 1.95 15.33 -7.34
C ALA A 45 1.49 14.27 -8.32
N LYS A 46 0.97 14.68 -9.48
CA LYS A 46 0.47 13.73 -10.49
C LYS A 46 1.59 13.20 -11.39
N PRO A 47 1.49 11.96 -11.87
CA PRO A 47 2.25 11.49 -13.01
C PRO A 47 2.00 12.39 -14.21
N TYR A 48 3.00 12.55 -15.06
CA TYR A 48 2.82 13.29 -16.30
C TYR A 48 3.74 12.76 -17.39
N SER A 49 3.37 13.08 -18.62
CA SER A 49 4.04 12.57 -19.82
C SER A 49 4.83 13.69 -20.50
N VAL A 50 6.04 13.40 -20.94
CA VAL A 50 6.86 14.30 -21.78
C VAL A 50 7.38 13.50 -22.97
N SER A 51 7.09 13.95 -24.19
CA SER A 51 7.63 13.35 -25.42
C SER A 51 7.52 11.81 -25.48
N ALA A 52 6.35 11.27 -25.10
CA ALA A 52 6.02 9.84 -25.02
C ALA A 52 6.66 9.03 -23.86
N SER A 53 7.48 9.65 -23.01
CA SER A 53 7.94 9.08 -21.74
C SER A 53 6.95 9.43 -20.62
N VAL A 54 6.75 8.49 -19.69
CA VAL A 54 5.88 8.69 -18.52
C VAL A 54 6.74 8.81 -17.27
N TYR A 55 6.52 9.87 -16.53
CA TYR A 55 7.23 10.16 -15.29
C TYR A 55 6.28 10.07 -14.11
N VAL A 56 6.75 9.42 -13.06
CA VAL A 56 5.99 9.19 -11.83
C VAL A 56 6.73 9.74 -10.62
N PRO A 57 6.03 10.29 -9.61
CA PRO A 57 6.63 10.63 -8.33
C PRO A 57 7.23 9.38 -7.68
N VAL A 58 8.56 9.32 -7.62
CA VAL A 58 9.26 8.07 -7.28
C VAL A 58 9.00 7.63 -5.85
N ARG A 59 8.81 8.59 -4.92
CA ARG A 59 8.56 8.31 -3.52
C ARG A 59 7.34 7.41 -3.35
N ILE A 60 6.18 7.88 -3.82
CA ILE A 60 4.91 7.18 -3.65
C ILE A 60 4.96 5.82 -4.36
N VAL A 61 5.55 5.76 -5.57
CA VAL A 61 5.65 4.49 -6.30
C VAL A 61 6.57 3.50 -5.59
N ALA A 62 7.77 3.92 -5.18
CA ALA A 62 8.72 3.07 -4.46
C ALA A 62 8.16 2.61 -3.11
N GLU A 63 7.52 3.49 -2.34
CA GLU A 63 6.87 3.13 -1.06
C GLU A 63 5.73 2.12 -1.28
N ASN A 64 4.93 2.26 -2.36
CA ASN A 64 3.91 1.26 -2.71
C ASN A 64 4.50 -0.06 -3.25
N MET A 65 5.73 -0.03 -3.76
CA MET A 65 6.52 -1.22 -4.08
C MET A 65 7.16 -1.84 -2.83
N GLY A 66 7.03 -1.21 -1.67
CA GLY A 66 7.63 -1.66 -0.43
C GLY A 66 9.11 -1.27 -0.26
N LEU A 67 9.56 -0.22 -0.91
CA LEU A 67 10.93 0.29 -0.80
C LEU A 67 10.90 1.62 -0.02
N PRO A 68 11.56 1.70 1.16
CA PRO A 68 11.64 2.94 1.91
C PRO A 68 12.40 4.00 1.10
N VAL A 69 12.00 5.27 1.25
CA VAL A 69 12.59 6.39 0.51
C VAL A 69 13.06 7.48 1.48
N VAL A 70 14.37 7.71 1.50
CA VAL A 70 14.99 8.71 2.36
C VAL A 70 15.53 9.85 1.50
N TRP A 71 15.22 11.09 1.91
CA TRP A 71 15.82 12.29 1.33
C TRP A 71 16.96 12.76 2.23
N ASP A 72 18.15 12.95 1.65
CA ASP A 72 19.27 13.60 2.32
C ASP A 72 19.41 15.03 1.79
N ALA A 73 19.04 16.00 2.63
CA ALA A 73 19.10 17.42 2.30
C ALA A 73 20.54 17.92 2.14
N SER A 74 21.51 17.31 2.83
CA SER A 74 22.91 17.74 2.79
C SER A 74 23.56 17.44 1.44
N THR A 75 23.19 16.32 0.82
CA THR A 75 23.70 15.88 -0.48
C THR A 75 22.70 16.11 -1.62
N THR A 76 21.48 16.55 -1.28
CA THR A 76 20.36 16.70 -2.22
C THR A 76 20.08 15.38 -2.95
N SER A 77 20.10 14.26 -2.21
CA SER A 77 20.00 12.92 -2.79
C SER A 77 18.82 12.14 -2.25
N VAL A 78 18.34 11.18 -3.05
CA VAL A 78 17.32 10.20 -2.69
C VAL A 78 18.00 8.85 -2.54
N ARG A 79 17.76 8.18 -1.42
CA ARG A 79 18.05 6.75 -1.25
C ARG A 79 16.74 5.97 -1.23
N ILE A 80 16.66 4.93 -2.06
CA ILE A 80 15.51 4.02 -2.14
C ILE A 80 15.97 2.61 -1.78
N GLY A 81 15.23 1.93 -0.91
CA GLY A 81 15.57 0.57 -0.45
C GLY A 81 16.66 0.55 0.63
N GLU A 82 17.07 -0.66 1.04
CA GLU A 82 17.97 -0.87 2.18
C GLU A 82 19.17 -1.77 1.84
N GLY A 83 20.20 -1.69 2.68
CA GLY A 83 21.41 -2.51 2.56
C GLY A 83 22.12 -2.36 1.22
N SER A 84 22.73 -3.46 0.75
CA SER A 84 23.46 -3.51 -0.53
C SER A 84 22.54 -3.42 -1.77
N ALA A 85 21.23 -3.57 -1.60
CA ALA A 85 20.24 -3.42 -2.66
C ALA A 85 19.71 -1.98 -2.79
N SER A 86 20.11 -1.07 -1.91
CA SER A 86 19.67 0.32 -1.97
C SER A 86 20.22 1.06 -3.19
N VAL A 87 19.40 1.96 -3.73
CA VAL A 87 19.75 2.83 -4.86
C VAL A 87 19.80 4.26 -4.34
N THR A 88 20.97 4.90 -4.44
CA THR A 88 21.14 6.32 -4.12
C THR A 88 21.42 7.12 -5.38
N PHE A 89 20.72 8.24 -5.56
CA PHE A 89 20.89 9.12 -6.72
C PHE A 89 20.57 10.58 -6.39
N LYS A 90 21.13 11.50 -7.18
CA LYS A 90 20.83 12.92 -7.12
C LYS A 90 19.91 13.30 -8.28
N PRO A 91 18.72 13.90 -8.03
CA PRO A 91 17.86 14.38 -9.09
C PRO A 91 18.41 15.65 -9.74
N ASP A 92 18.18 15.80 -11.04
CA ASP A 92 18.40 17.05 -11.77
C ASP A 92 17.34 18.10 -11.37
N ASN A 93 17.57 19.39 -11.62
CA ASN A 93 16.62 20.46 -11.28
C ASN A 93 15.49 20.62 -12.32
N ALA A 94 15.52 19.87 -13.41
CA ALA A 94 14.55 19.91 -14.51
C ALA A 94 14.58 18.59 -15.29
N VAL A 95 13.56 18.38 -16.13
CA VAL A 95 13.49 17.20 -17.01
C VAL A 95 14.70 17.16 -17.93
N ASN A 96 15.45 16.06 -17.90
CA ASN A 96 16.67 15.85 -18.69
C ASN A 96 16.72 14.41 -19.23
N GLY A 97 15.96 14.16 -20.29
CA GLY A 97 15.74 12.80 -20.79
C GLY A 97 15.14 11.89 -19.71
N ASN A 98 15.65 10.67 -19.56
CA ASN A 98 15.13 9.69 -18.60
C ASN A 98 15.75 9.81 -17.19
N LYS A 99 16.51 10.88 -16.92
CA LYS A 99 17.14 11.06 -15.61
C LYS A 99 16.10 11.46 -14.55
N PRO A 100 16.30 11.05 -13.29
CA PRO A 100 15.50 11.57 -12.19
C PRO A 100 15.62 13.09 -12.08
N PHE A 101 14.53 13.77 -11.74
CA PHE A 101 14.55 15.22 -11.55
C PHE A 101 13.59 15.67 -10.44
N LEU A 102 13.86 16.85 -9.88
CA LEU A 102 13.06 17.51 -8.87
C LEU A 102 12.13 18.52 -9.53
N LYS A 103 10.84 18.45 -9.21
CA LYS A 103 9.82 19.41 -9.64
C LYS A 103 8.81 19.59 -8.53
N ASP A 104 8.49 20.84 -8.18
CA ASP A 104 7.50 21.19 -7.15
C ASP A 104 7.72 20.46 -5.82
N GLY A 105 8.99 20.31 -5.42
CA GLY A 105 9.37 19.61 -4.17
C GLY A 105 9.18 18.09 -4.21
N ARG A 106 9.04 17.50 -5.40
CA ARG A 106 8.85 16.05 -5.60
C ARG A 106 9.85 15.53 -6.62
N VAL A 107 10.37 14.35 -6.36
CA VAL A 107 11.31 13.68 -7.26
C VAL A 107 10.54 12.77 -8.20
N TYR A 108 10.77 12.97 -9.48
CA TYR A 108 10.17 12.20 -10.57
C TYR A 108 11.21 11.30 -11.20
N VAL A 109 10.79 10.10 -11.59
CA VAL A 109 11.58 9.17 -12.40
C VAL A 109 10.75 8.66 -13.56
N GLU A 110 11.42 8.31 -14.64
CA GLU A 110 10.81 7.62 -15.78
C GLU A 110 10.62 6.12 -15.46
N LEU A 111 9.69 5.43 -16.12
CA LEU A 111 9.38 4.03 -15.83
C LEU A 111 10.59 3.09 -15.98
N SER A 112 11.51 3.33 -16.93
CA SER A 112 12.73 2.53 -17.06
C SER A 112 13.65 2.62 -15.84
N PHE A 113 13.64 3.73 -15.10
CA PHE A 113 14.41 3.83 -13.85
C PHE A 113 13.92 2.79 -12.83
N ILE A 114 12.60 2.60 -12.74
CA ILE A 114 12.00 1.61 -11.84
C ILE A 114 12.42 0.19 -12.26
N GLN A 115 12.44 -0.09 -13.57
CA GLN A 115 12.91 -1.35 -14.13
C GLN A 115 14.37 -1.62 -13.82
N ASP A 116 15.22 -0.66 -14.16
CA ASP A 116 16.67 -0.84 -14.17
C ASP A 116 17.28 -0.76 -12.77
N LYS A 117 16.70 0.06 -11.89
CA LYS A 117 17.27 0.37 -10.58
C LYS A 117 16.51 -0.25 -9.43
N LEU A 118 15.18 -0.25 -9.49
CA LEU A 118 14.35 -0.74 -8.39
C LEU A 118 13.93 -2.21 -8.55
N GLY A 119 14.29 -2.84 -9.67
CA GLY A 119 14.12 -4.27 -9.87
C GLY A 119 12.67 -4.73 -10.00
N ALA A 120 11.77 -3.84 -10.44
CA ALA A 120 10.36 -4.15 -10.71
C ALA A 120 10.04 -3.94 -12.20
N ALA A 121 9.18 -4.77 -12.79
CA ALA A 121 8.69 -4.50 -14.13
C ALA A 121 7.84 -3.22 -14.10
N ALA A 122 8.04 -2.29 -15.03
CA ALA A 122 7.23 -1.07 -15.14
C ALA A 122 6.91 -0.82 -16.61
N VAL A 123 5.63 -0.84 -16.97
CA VAL A 123 5.18 -0.81 -18.37
C VAL A 123 4.10 0.25 -18.53
N TRP A 124 4.17 1.02 -19.63
CA TRP A 124 3.10 1.92 -20.01
C TRP A 124 2.03 1.21 -20.83
N ASN A 125 0.83 1.05 -20.27
CA ASN A 125 -0.36 0.57 -20.96
C ASN A 125 -1.07 1.73 -21.67
N LYS A 126 -0.76 1.91 -22.96
CA LYS A 126 -1.33 2.99 -23.78
C LYS A 126 -2.85 2.94 -23.90
N GLN A 127 -3.47 1.76 -23.87
CA GLN A 127 -4.92 1.61 -24.01
C GLN A 127 -5.67 2.06 -22.76
N LYS A 128 -5.13 1.72 -21.58
CA LYS A 128 -5.72 2.10 -20.29
C LYS A 128 -5.25 3.46 -19.78
N LEU A 129 -4.22 4.04 -20.41
CA LEU A 129 -3.48 5.20 -19.91
C LEU A 129 -2.95 4.96 -18.49
N THR A 130 -2.36 3.78 -18.28
CA THR A 130 -1.88 3.32 -16.96
C THR A 130 -0.42 2.91 -17.01
N ALA A 131 0.40 3.42 -16.10
CA ALA A 131 1.72 2.87 -15.79
C ALA A 131 1.54 1.70 -14.81
N GLU A 132 1.83 0.49 -15.27
CA GLU A 132 1.70 -0.76 -14.51
C GLU A 132 3.08 -1.18 -13.98
N VAL A 133 3.28 -1.07 -12.67
CA VAL A 133 4.49 -1.52 -11.95
C VAL A 133 4.21 -2.84 -11.25
N THR A 134 5.09 -3.82 -11.40
CA THR A 134 4.99 -5.16 -10.81
C THR A 134 6.28 -5.53 -10.09
N THR A 135 6.22 -5.69 -8.77
CA THR A 135 7.36 -6.02 -7.91
C THR A 135 7.72 -7.50 -8.01
N LYS A 136 8.96 -7.85 -7.64
CA LYS A 136 9.41 -9.26 -7.56
C LYS A 136 8.75 -10.02 -6.40
N SER A 137 8.42 -9.34 -5.30
CA SER A 137 7.78 -9.92 -4.11
C SER A 137 6.31 -9.50 -4.05
N ASN A 138 5.43 -10.37 -4.54
CA ASN A 138 4.02 -10.04 -4.74
C ASN A 138 3.16 -10.28 -3.48
N VAL A 139 3.72 -10.07 -2.27
CA VAL A 139 3.04 -10.42 -1.01
C VAL A 139 1.84 -9.53 -0.70
N LEU A 140 1.70 -8.38 -1.36
CA LEU A 140 0.49 -7.54 -1.30
C LEU A 140 -0.43 -7.71 -2.52
N LYS A 141 -0.21 -8.71 -3.38
CA LYS A 141 -1.10 -8.99 -4.50
C LYS A 141 -2.51 -9.29 -3.99
N GLY A 142 -3.51 -8.59 -4.53
CA GLY A 142 -4.90 -8.83 -4.17
C GLY A 142 -5.25 -8.43 -2.74
N VAL A 143 -4.38 -7.67 -2.06
CA VAL A 143 -4.67 -7.06 -0.76
C VAL A 143 -5.29 -5.68 -0.99
N GLN A 144 -6.44 -5.45 -0.36
CA GLN A 144 -7.07 -4.13 -0.28
C GLN A 144 -7.32 -3.82 1.20
N LEU A 145 -6.78 -2.69 1.67
CA LEU A 145 -7.12 -2.12 2.96
C LEU A 145 -8.25 -1.11 2.74
N PHE A 146 -9.26 -1.16 3.58
CA PHE A 146 -10.34 -0.17 3.65
C PHE A 146 -10.23 0.55 5.00
N LYS A 147 -11.22 1.40 5.29
CA LYS A 147 -11.28 2.12 6.57
C LYS A 147 -11.20 1.18 7.76
N GLN A 148 -10.63 1.69 8.85
CA GLN A 148 -10.46 0.95 10.11
C GLN A 148 -9.62 -0.32 9.93
N SER A 149 -10.19 -1.47 10.26
CA SER A 149 -9.55 -2.78 10.29
C SER A 149 -9.98 -3.68 9.12
N MET A 150 -10.83 -3.18 8.22
CA MET A 150 -11.37 -3.97 7.13
C MET A 150 -10.29 -4.25 6.08
N VAL A 151 -9.97 -5.53 5.88
CA VAL A 151 -9.03 -6.00 4.85
C VAL A 151 -9.71 -7.01 3.95
N LYS A 152 -9.56 -6.83 2.64
CA LYS A 152 -9.93 -7.85 1.64
C LYS A 152 -8.66 -8.48 1.07
N LEU A 153 -8.61 -9.81 1.10
CA LEU A 153 -7.58 -10.61 0.45
C LEU A 153 -8.20 -11.37 -0.72
N THR A 154 -7.62 -11.25 -1.90
CA THR A 154 -8.12 -11.88 -3.14
C THR A 154 -7.07 -12.81 -3.73
N GLY A 155 -7.42 -14.10 -3.81
CA GLY A 155 -6.59 -15.16 -4.37
C GLY A 155 -7.43 -16.23 -5.05
N ASP A 156 -7.20 -17.49 -4.70
CA ASP A 156 -8.09 -18.62 -5.05
C ASP A 156 -9.44 -18.56 -4.32
N LYS A 157 -9.49 -17.80 -3.21
CA LYS A 157 -10.67 -17.37 -2.47
C LYS A 157 -10.67 -15.86 -2.26
N VAL A 158 -11.85 -15.30 -2.08
CA VAL A 158 -12.02 -13.93 -1.58
C VAL A 158 -12.30 -14.00 -0.08
N ILE A 159 -11.44 -13.34 0.69
CA ILE A 159 -11.51 -13.29 2.15
C ILE A 159 -11.73 -11.83 2.55
N TYR A 160 -12.71 -11.61 3.43
CA TYR A 160 -12.84 -10.35 4.15
C TYR A 160 -12.51 -10.55 5.62
N VAL A 161 -11.84 -9.57 6.22
CA VAL A 161 -11.58 -9.48 7.65
C VAL A 161 -12.26 -8.22 8.14
N ASP A 162 -13.04 -8.34 9.21
CA ASP A 162 -13.75 -7.24 9.89
C ASP A 162 -14.49 -6.27 8.94
N PRO A 163 -15.49 -6.73 8.15
CA PRO A 163 -16.22 -5.85 7.25
C PRO A 163 -16.90 -4.68 7.98
N TYR A 164 -16.55 -3.45 7.61
CA TYR A 164 -17.08 -2.23 8.22
C TYR A 164 -17.22 -1.11 7.19
N LYS A 165 -18.35 -0.38 7.24
CA LYS A 165 -18.69 0.70 6.29
C LYS A 165 -18.46 0.27 4.82
N VAL A 166 -18.92 -0.91 4.44
CA VAL A 166 -18.77 -1.48 3.11
C VAL A 166 -19.60 -0.67 2.11
N ASP A 167 -18.93 -0.22 1.04
CA ASP A 167 -19.55 0.43 -0.10
C ASP A 167 -20.29 -0.60 -0.99
N GLY A 168 -21.57 -0.34 -1.24
CA GLY A 168 -22.42 -1.21 -2.07
C GLY A 168 -22.65 -2.61 -1.48
N GLU A 169 -22.83 -3.59 -2.36
CA GLU A 169 -23.06 -5.00 -1.98
C GLU A 169 -22.25 -5.94 -2.89
N PRO A 170 -20.93 -6.08 -2.67
CA PRO A 170 -20.08 -6.85 -3.58
C PRO A 170 -20.41 -8.35 -3.62
N LYS A 171 -20.93 -8.94 -2.52
CA LYS A 171 -21.40 -10.34 -2.44
C LYS A 171 -20.43 -11.39 -2.99
N ASP A 172 -19.12 -11.12 -2.89
CA ASP A 172 -18.06 -11.93 -3.48
C ASP A 172 -17.22 -12.68 -2.44
N GLY A 173 -17.37 -12.40 -1.15
CA GLY A 173 -16.61 -13.01 -0.06
C GLY A 173 -16.96 -14.48 0.15
N ASP A 174 -15.99 -15.37 -0.06
CA ASP A 174 -16.11 -16.80 0.21
C ASP A 174 -15.90 -17.11 1.71
N ILE A 175 -15.02 -16.36 2.38
CA ILE A 175 -14.72 -16.51 3.82
C ILE A 175 -14.72 -15.13 4.48
N ILE A 176 -15.37 -15.01 5.64
CA ILE A 176 -15.35 -13.79 6.44
C ILE A 176 -14.77 -14.11 7.82
N PHE A 177 -13.65 -13.49 8.16
CA PHE A 177 -13.07 -13.55 9.49
C PHE A 177 -13.53 -12.34 10.29
N ILE A 178 -13.91 -12.57 11.55
CA ILE A 178 -14.25 -11.53 12.52
C ILE A 178 -13.31 -11.68 13.72
N THR A 179 -12.53 -10.64 14.04
CA THR A 179 -11.56 -10.67 15.14
C THR A 179 -12.23 -10.61 16.50
N HIS A 180 -13.23 -9.74 16.64
CA HIS A 180 -13.98 -9.51 17.86
C HIS A 180 -15.32 -8.81 17.57
N THR A 181 -16.09 -8.51 18.62
CA THR A 181 -17.51 -8.13 18.49
C THR A 181 -17.84 -6.66 18.76
N HIS A 182 -16.85 -5.77 18.73
CA HIS A 182 -17.13 -4.32 18.71
C HIS A 182 -17.73 -3.90 17.36
N GLY A 183 -18.51 -2.82 17.38
CA GLY A 183 -19.37 -2.43 16.24
C GLY A 183 -18.62 -1.99 14.98
N ASP A 184 -17.36 -1.61 15.12
CA ASP A 184 -16.43 -1.25 14.04
C ASP A 184 -15.68 -2.46 13.44
N HIS A 185 -15.91 -3.67 13.97
CA HIS A 185 -15.38 -4.94 13.44
C HIS A 185 -16.48 -5.96 13.13
N PHE A 186 -17.59 -5.91 13.87
CA PHE A 186 -18.71 -6.83 13.76
C PHE A 186 -20.03 -6.08 13.53
N ASN A 187 -20.56 -6.21 12.32
CA ASN A 187 -21.89 -5.75 11.98
C ASN A 187 -22.53 -6.73 10.99
N LEU A 188 -23.66 -7.35 11.37
CA LEU A 188 -24.34 -8.35 10.54
C LEU A 188 -24.77 -7.81 9.17
N ALA A 189 -25.15 -6.53 9.07
CA ALA A 189 -25.50 -5.93 7.80
C ALA A 189 -24.28 -5.78 6.90
N GLU A 190 -23.14 -5.32 7.44
CA GLU A 190 -21.89 -5.17 6.69
C GLU A 190 -21.32 -6.54 6.24
N ILE A 191 -21.36 -7.53 7.12
CA ILE A 191 -21.04 -8.93 6.77
C ILE A 191 -21.95 -9.41 5.64
N GLY A 192 -23.26 -9.13 5.74
CA GLY A 192 -24.24 -9.45 4.72
C GLY A 192 -23.92 -8.85 3.35
N LYS A 193 -23.40 -7.62 3.27
CA LYS A 193 -23.04 -6.97 1.99
C LYS A 193 -21.90 -7.67 1.25
N VAL A 194 -20.91 -8.20 1.98
CA VAL A 194 -19.74 -8.87 1.38
C VAL A 194 -19.93 -10.37 1.20
N ALA A 195 -20.74 -11.01 2.06
CA ALA A 195 -20.92 -12.45 2.05
C ALA A 195 -21.57 -12.95 0.77
N LYS A 196 -20.88 -13.86 0.10
CA LYS A 196 -21.46 -14.66 -0.98
C LYS A 196 -22.41 -15.71 -0.41
N LYS A 197 -23.35 -16.17 -1.23
CA LYS A 197 -24.22 -17.30 -0.85
C LYS A 197 -23.38 -18.52 -0.48
N GLY A 198 -23.57 -19.01 0.76
CA GLY A 198 -22.84 -20.16 1.29
C GLY A 198 -21.41 -19.88 1.73
N ALA A 199 -21.06 -18.60 1.95
CA ALA A 199 -19.81 -18.17 2.58
C ALA A 199 -19.64 -18.81 3.96
N THR A 200 -18.39 -18.98 4.38
CA THR A 200 -18.03 -19.47 5.73
C THR A 200 -17.64 -18.28 6.60
N ILE A 201 -18.23 -18.19 7.79
CA ILE A 201 -17.84 -17.20 8.80
C ILE A 201 -16.87 -17.87 9.79
N VAL A 202 -15.71 -17.27 10.02
CA VAL A 202 -14.79 -17.62 11.10
C VAL A 202 -14.92 -16.55 12.18
N PHE A 203 -15.28 -16.96 13.39
CA PHE A 203 -15.76 -16.06 14.44
C PHE A 203 -15.15 -16.41 15.81
N PRO A 204 -15.01 -15.47 16.76
CA PRO A 204 -14.53 -15.79 18.10
C PRO A 204 -15.48 -16.79 18.77
N ALA A 205 -14.95 -17.95 19.19
CA ALA A 205 -15.78 -19.07 19.64
C ALA A 205 -16.66 -18.75 20.85
N ASN A 206 -16.21 -17.82 21.70
CA ASN A 206 -16.92 -17.42 22.91
C ASN A 206 -18.11 -16.48 22.67
N GLU A 207 -18.29 -16.00 21.43
CA GLU A 207 -19.29 -14.98 21.08
C GLU A 207 -20.24 -15.48 19.96
N LEU A 208 -20.24 -16.79 19.68
CA LEU A 208 -21.05 -17.39 18.60
C LEU A 208 -22.56 -17.15 18.75
N ASP A 209 -23.03 -16.93 19.97
CA ASP A 209 -24.42 -16.55 20.27
C ASP A 209 -24.83 -15.25 19.59
N LYS A 210 -23.89 -14.32 19.34
CA LYS A 210 -24.16 -13.07 18.59
C LYS A 210 -24.48 -13.28 17.12
N LEU A 211 -24.20 -14.46 16.58
CA LEU A 211 -24.60 -14.85 15.22
C LEU A 211 -25.98 -15.50 15.17
N ALA A 212 -26.65 -15.71 16.30
CA ALA A 212 -27.99 -16.31 16.34
C ALA A 212 -28.98 -15.50 15.49
N GLY A 213 -29.73 -16.19 14.63
CA GLY A 213 -30.71 -15.57 13.73
C GLY A 213 -30.11 -14.80 12.55
N SER A 214 -28.79 -14.83 12.35
CA SER A 214 -28.13 -14.14 11.22
C SER A 214 -28.39 -14.76 9.84
N GLY A 215 -28.82 -16.03 9.80
CA GLY A 215 -28.99 -16.79 8.56
C GLY A 215 -27.69 -17.33 7.95
N PHE A 216 -26.56 -17.21 8.66
CA PHE A 216 -25.29 -17.85 8.26
C PHE A 216 -25.21 -19.27 8.80
N ASP A 217 -25.29 -20.26 7.90
CA ASP A 217 -25.32 -21.69 8.27
C ASP A 217 -23.91 -22.31 8.44
N LYS A 218 -22.86 -21.66 7.93
CA LYS A 218 -21.48 -22.15 7.96
C LYS A 218 -20.62 -21.26 8.85
N VAL A 219 -20.51 -21.64 10.12
CA VAL A 219 -19.74 -20.90 11.11
C VAL A 219 -18.68 -21.78 11.73
N ILE A 220 -17.47 -21.25 11.86
CA ILE A 220 -16.36 -21.88 12.57
C ILE A 220 -15.99 -20.99 13.75
N GLY A 221 -16.12 -21.53 14.97
CA GLY A 221 -15.62 -20.87 16.17
C GLY A 221 -14.11 -21.05 16.29
N ALA A 222 -13.37 -19.95 16.46
CA ALA A 222 -11.94 -19.94 16.65
C ALA A 222 -11.57 -19.45 18.06
N LYS A 223 -10.60 -20.10 18.71
CA LYS A 223 -10.04 -19.67 19.99
C LYS A 223 -8.56 -19.32 19.84
N PRO A 224 -8.02 -18.47 20.73
CA PRO A 224 -6.59 -18.17 20.73
C PRO A 224 -5.73 -19.44 20.75
N ASN A 225 -4.68 -19.44 19.92
CA ASN A 225 -3.73 -20.54 19.73
C ASN A 225 -4.24 -21.78 18.99
N GLU A 226 -5.49 -21.77 18.50
CA GLU A 226 -6.00 -22.82 17.64
C GLU A 226 -5.73 -22.54 16.15
N SER A 227 -5.42 -23.61 15.42
CA SER A 227 -5.32 -23.57 13.96
C SER A 227 -6.53 -24.26 13.34
N GLY A 228 -6.94 -23.81 12.17
CA GLY A 228 -8.06 -24.39 11.44
C GLY A 228 -7.95 -24.19 9.94
N THR A 229 -8.93 -24.70 9.22
CA THR A 229 -9.10 -24.45 7.79
C THR A 229 -10.53 -24.01 7.49
N ALA A 230 -10.68 -23.07 6.56
CA ALA A 230 -11.96 -22.63 6.03
C ALA A 230 -11.89 -22.70 4.50
N LEU A 231 -12.68 -23.56 3.87
CA LEU A 231 -12.69 -23.74 2.41
C LEU A 231 -11.29 -23.99 1.78
N GLY A 232 -10.42 -24.70 2.50
CA GLY A 232 -9.04 -24.98 2.08
C GLY A 232 -8.00 -23.92 2.47
N ILE A 233 -8.44 -22.75 2.98
CA ILE A 233 -7.55 -21.71 3.51
C ILE A 233 -7.18 -22.02 4.95
N SER A 234 -5.89 -22.18 5.22
CA SER A 234 -5.37 -22.38 6.57
C SER A 234 -5.33 -21.06 7.34
N TYR A 235 -5.68 -21.11 8.63
CA TYR A 235 -5.51 -20.00 9.54
C TYR A 235 -5.05 -20.46 10.93
N LYS A 236 -4.45 -19.55 11.69
CA LYS A 236 -4.22 -19.68 13.13
C LYS A 236 -4.85 -18.49 13.83
N ALA A 237 -5.75 -18.74 14.76
CA ALA A 237 -6.23 -17.70 15.67
C ALA A 237 -5.19 -17.46 16.77
N VAL A 238 -4.92 -16.20 17.07
CA VAL A 238 -3.90 -15.79 18.04
C VAL A 238 -4.51 -14.83 19.06
N PRO A 239 -3.98 -14.71 20.28
CA PRO A 239 -4.51 -13.78 21.27
C PRO A 239 -4.48 -12.33 20.75
N ALA A 240 -5.52 -11.56 21.11
CA ALA A 240 -5.59 -10.11 20.90
C ALA A 240 -6.27 -9.50 22.14
N TYR A 241 -5.58 -8.61 22.86
CA TYR A 241 -6.10 -8.01 24.10
C TYR A 241 -5.33 -6.75 24.49
N ASN A 242 -5.98 -5.88 25.26
CA ASN A 242 -5.30 -4.77 25.90
C ASN A 242 -4.61 -5.23 27.20
N THR A 243 -3.42 -4.72 27.45
CA THR A 243 -2.67 -4.86 28.70
C THR A 243 -2.84 -3.64 29.60
N GLN A 244 -3.18 -2.49 29.00
CA GLN A 244 -3.25 -1.20 29.69
C GLN A 244 -4.69 -0.75 29.99
N THR A 245 -5.68 -1.30 29.30
CA THR A 245 -7.10 -0.93 29.46
C THR A 245 -8.00 -2.17 29.54
N ALA A 246 -9.24 -1.98 29.99
CA ALA A 246 -10.25 -3.03 30.04
C ALA A 246 -11.15 -3.08 28.78
N ASN A 247 -10.83 -2.32 27.73
CA ASN A 247 -11.69 -2.21 26.54
C ASN A 247 -11.66 -3.50 25.70
N HIS A 248 -10.52 -4.19 25.64
CA HIS A 248 -10.36 -5.47 24.96
C HIS A 248 -9.77 -6.54 25.91
N PRO A 249 -10.56 -7.04 26.88
CA PRO A 249 -10.03 -7.84 27.99
C PRO A 249 -9.67 -9.27 27.55
N LYS A 250 -8.62 -9.82 28.16
CA LYS A 250 -8.06 -11.14 27.79
C LYS A 250 -9.02 -12.31 27.99
N ASP A 251 -9.92 -12.23 28.98
CA ASP A 251 -10.88 -13.30 29.33
C ASP A 251 -11.98 -13.50 28.28
N LYS A 252 -12.22 -12.50 27.43
CA LYS A 252 -13.12 -12.61 26.28
C LYS A 252 -12.61 -13.58 25.22
N ALA A 253 -11.30 -13.88 25.22
CA ALA A 253 -10.65 -14.74 24.24
C ALA A 253 -10.94 -14.32 22.79
N TRP A 254 -11.01 -13.00 22.56
CA TRP A 254 -11.00 -12.41 21.22
C TRP A 254 -9.65 -12.63 20.55
N VAL A 255 -9.64 -12.56 19.21
CA VAL A 255 -8.57 -13.14 18.41
C VAL A 255 -8.08 -12.21 17.31
N GLY A 256 -6.78 -12.23 17.07
CA GLY A 256 -6.22 -11.93 15.75
C GLY A 256 -6.13 -13.21 14.92
N TYR A 257 -5.77 -13.09 13.64
CA TYR A 257 -5.61 -14.23 12.74
C TYR A 257 -4.31 -14.17 11.95
N ILE A 258 -3.63 -15.31 11.82
CA ILE A 258 -2.62 -15.52 10.77
C ILE A 258 -3.30 -16.33 9.67
N ILE A 259 -3.58 -15.72 8.54
CA ILE A 259 -4.28 -16.32 7.39
C ILE A 259 -3.24 -16.66 6.31
N THR A 260 -3.25 -17.89 5.81
CA THR A 260 -2.35 -18.31 4.73
C THR A 260 -3.11 -18.37 3.41
N LEU A 261 -2.81 -17.43 2.50
CA LEU A 261 -3.44 -17.35 1.17
C LEU A 261 -2.34 -17.35 0.10
N ASN A 262 -2.43 -18.27 -0.87
CA ASN A 262 -1.44 -18.42 -1.96
C ASN A 262 0.02 -18.53 -1.45
N GLY A 263 0.23 -19.17 -0.31
CA GLY A 263 1.56 -19.35 0.29
C GLY A 263 2.11 -18.14 1.06
N VAL A 264 1.35 -17.05 1.17
CA VAL A 264 1.69 -15.85 1.95
C VAL A 264 0.92 -15.86 3.27
N LYS A 265 1.60 -15.58 4.39
CA LYS A 265 1.00 -15.47 5.72
C LYS A 265 0.69 -14.02 6.06
N TYR A 266 -0.58 -13.71 6.26
CA TYR A 266 -1.08 -12.40 6.65
C TYR A 266 -1.52 -12.42 8.11
N TYR A 267 -0.86 -11.65 8.96
CA TYR A 267 -1.28 -11.44 10.35
C TYR A 267 -2.21 -10.24 10.43
N MET A 268 -3.45 -10.49 10.85
CA MET A 268 -4.46 -9.49 11.17
C MET A 268 -4.56 -9.42 12.69
N ALA A 269 -4.03 -8.36 13.30
CA ALA A 269 -3.89 -8.30 14.75
C ALA A 269 -5.24 -8.17 15.50
N GLY A 270 -6.25 -7.58 14.86
CA GLY A 270 -7.45 -7.11 15.55
C GLY A 270 -7.11 -5.94 16.46
N ASP A 271 -7.98 -5.68 17.43
CA ASP A 271 -7.71 -4.72 18.50
C ASP A 271 -6.83 -5.38 19.57
N THR A 272 -5.64 -4.82 19.79
CA THR A 272 -4.69 -5.34 20.77
C THR A 272 -3.67 -4.26 21.15
N ASP A 273 -3.08 -4.42 22.34
CA ASP A 273 -1.81 -3.77 22.72
C ASP A 273 -0.63 -4.64 22.26
N LEU A 274 0.61 -4.21 22.55
CA LEU A 274 1.77 -5.09 22.43
C LEU A 274 1.71 -6.16 23.51
N ILE A 275 1.52 -7.42 23.08
CA ILE A 275 1.41 -8.58 23.98
C ILE A 275 2.62 -9.52 23.83
N PRO A 276 3.01 -10.26 24.89
CA PRO A 276 4.15 -11.18 24.84
C PRO A 276 4.04 -12.25 23.76
N GLU A 277 2.81 -12.67 23.43
CA GLU A 277 2.53 -13.69 22.42
C GLU A 277 2.93 -13.26 20.99
N MET A 278 3.11 -11.96 20.73
CA MET A 278 3.55 -11.45 19.43
C MET A 278 4.95 -11.94 19.03
N LYS A 279 5.81 -12.29 20.00
CA LYS A 279 7.16 -12.84 19.73
C LYS A 279 7.14 -14.16 18.95
N ASP A 280 6.02 -14.89 19.03
CA ASP A 280 5.84 -16.21 18.43
C ASP A 280 5.06 -16.13 17.09
N ILE A 281 4.71 -14.92 16.64
CA ILE A 281 4.03 -14.67 15.38
C ILE A 281 5.02 -14.82 14.23
N GLN A 282 4.62 -15.58 13.21
CA GLN A 282 5.36 -15.73 11.96
C GLN A 282 4.46 -15.35 10.80
N ALA A 283 4.70 -14.20 10.20
CA ALA A 283 3.92 -13.67 9.08
C ALA A 283 4.82 -13.00 8.05
N ASP A 284 4.40 -13.02 6.78
CA ASP A 284 5.03 -12.25 5.71
C ASP A 284 4.54 -10.80 5.74
N VAL A 285 3.25 -10.62 6.00
CA VAL A 285 2.60 -9.30 6.09
C VAL A 285 1.88 -9.19 7.44
N ALA A 286 2.09 -8.10 8.17
CA ALA A 286 1.37 -7.83 9.42
C ALA A 286 0.54 -6.54 9.31
N PHE A 287 -0.72 -6.60 9.72
CA PHE A 287 -1.61 -5.45 9.88
C PHE A 287 -1.75 -5.17 11.38
N LEU A 288 -1.26 -4.00 11.81
CA LEU A 288 -1.19 -3.64 13.23
C LEU A 288 -2.04 -2.40 13.52
N PRO A 289 -2.88 -2.43 14.59
CA PRO A 289 -3.77 -1.33 14.93
C PRO A 289 -2.99 -0.15 15.53
N MET A 290 -3.49 1.06 15.28
CA MET A 290 -2.76 2.30 15.57
C MET A 290 -3.67 3.42 16.08
N GLY A 291 -4.58 3.09 16.99
CA GLY A 291 -5.56 4.02 17.52
C GLY A 291 -5.11 4.82 18.75
N GLY A 292 -4.07 4.38 19.47
CA GLY A 292 -3.52 5.02 20.67
C GLY A 292 -4.39 5.05 21.93
N LYS A 293 -5.72 4.96 21.79
CA LYS A 293 -6.68 4.97 22.92
C LYS A 293 -7.27 3.59 23.21
N PHE A 294 -7.70 2.88 22.16
CA PHE A 294 -8.34 1.57 22.26
C PHE A 294 -7.39 0.42 21.87
N THR A 295 -6.32 0.78 21.16
CA THR A 295 -5.26 -0.10 20.66
C THR A 295 -3.92 0.60 20.85
N MET A 296 -2.83 0.05 20.29
CA MET A 296 -1.48 0.59 20.42
C MET A 296 -1.36 2.06 19.96
N ALA A 297 -0.57 2.84 20.68
CA ALA A 297 0.02 4.08 20.16
C ALA A 297 1.12 3.76 19.13
N TYR A 298 1.52 4.73 18.31
CA TYR A 298 2.42 4.45 17.19
C TYR A 298 3.80 3.91 17.61
N GLU A 299 4.33 4.34 18.76
CA GLU A 299 5.59 3.82 19.31
C GLU A 299 5.47 2.36 19.75
N GLU A 300 4.31 1.98 20.31
CA GLU A 300 4.05 0.62 20.75
C GLU A 300 3.81 -0.30 19.54
N ALA A 301 3.06 0.16 18.54
CA ALA A 301 2.88 -0.55 17.28
C ALA A 301 4.23 -0.79 16.59
N ALA A 302 5.15 0.18 16.58
CA ALA A 302 6.49 0.02 16.01
C ALA A 302 7.29 -1.06 16.74
N LYS A 303 7.23 -1.10 18.08
CA LYS A 303 7.84 -2.17 18.88
C LYS A 303 7.24 -3.54 18.54
N ALA A 304 5.93 -3.62 18.35
CA ALA A 304 5.27 -4.85 17.92
C ALA A 304 5.76 -5.30 16.54
N ALA A 305 5.84 -4.39 15.57
CA ALA A 305 6.37 -4.67 14.24
C ALA A 305 7.81 -5.18 14.29
N ASN A 306 8.69 -4.51 15.05
CA ASN A 306 10.09 -4.87 15.19
C ASN A 306 10.27 -6.22 15.91
N LEU A 307 9.40 -6.54 16.87
CA LEU A 307 9.37 -7.84 17.55
C LEU A 307 8.95 -8.98 16.60
N ILE A 308 7.92 -8.76 15.78
CA ILE A 308 7.39 -9.76 14.84
C ILE A 308 8.33 -9.95 13.64
N HIS A 309 8.98 -8.87 13.22
CA HIS A 309 9.89 -8.80 12.07
C HIS A 309 9.29 -9.36 10.77
N PRO A 310 8.09 -8.90 10.34
CA PRO A 310 7.49 -9.35 9.09
C PRO A 310 8.26 -8.78 7.89
N LYS A 311 8.06 -9.35 6.69
CA LYS A 311 8.60 -8.73 5.46
C LYS A 311 7.96 -7.37 5.21
N VAL A 312 6.65 -7.28 5.44
CA VAL A 312 5.85 -6.06 5.28
C VAL A 312 5.01 -5.82 6.52
N VAL A 313 4.96 -4.57 6.99
CA VAL A 313 4.00 -4.11 7.98
C VAL A 313 3.11 -3.01 7.41
N VAL A 314 1.81 -3.11 7.67
CA VAL A 314 0.79 -2.16 7.24
C VAL A 314 0.08 -1.64 8.49
N PRO A 315 0.17 -0.34 8.79
CA PRO A 315 -0.65 0.25 9.85
C PRO A 315 -2.12 0.27 9.43
N TYR A 316 -3.03 -0.04 10.35
CA TYR A 316 -4.48 0.09 10.16
C TYR A 316 -5.19 0.52 11.46
N HIS A 317 -6.52 0.63 11.47
CA HIS A 317 -7.30 1.05 12.63
C HIS A 317 -6.84 2.41 13.19
N TYR A 318 -6.67 3.38 12.29
CA TYR A 318 -6.39 4.78 12.62
C TYR A 318 -7.22 5.72 11.72
N ALA A 319 -7.24 7.02 12.01
CA ALA A 319 -7.83 8.09 11.19
C ALA A 319 -9.36 8.09 10.95
N ASP A 320 -10.15 7.10 11.39
CA ASP A 320 -11.63 7.18 11.34
C ASP A 320 -12.28 7.35 12.72
N VAL A 321 -11.89 6.58 13.74
CA VAL A 321 -12.44 6.70 15.11
C VAL A 321 -11.44 7.31 16.08
N VAL A 322 -10.17 6.92 15.96
CA VAL A 322 -9.04 7.36 16.79
C VAL A 322 -7.74 7.31 15.96
N GLY A 323 -6.65 7.89 16.48
CA GLY A 323 -5.39 8.02 15.75
C GLY A 323 -5.46 8.99 14.56
N THR A 324 -4.30 9.30 14.00
CA THR A 324 -4.15 10.23 12.88
C THR A 324 -3.25 9.65 11.80
N ARG A 325 -3.30 10.24 10.60
CA ARG A 325 -2.38 9.86 9.52
C ARG A 325 -0.93 10.16 9.89
N GLU A 326 -0.70 11.24 10.64
CA GLU A 326 0.62 11.60 11.18
C GLU A 326 1.18 10.52 12.10
N ASP A 327 0.34 9.87 12.93
CA ASP A 327 0.78 8.75 13.77
C ASP A 327 1.30 7.57 12.93
N ALA A 328 0.60 7.25 11.84
CA ALA A 328 1.03 6.19 10.91
C ALA A 328 2.35 6.55 10.19
N ILE A 329 2.60 7.84 9.95
CA ILE A 329 3.88 8.33 9.41
C ILE A 329 5.00 8.17 10.46
N HIS A 330 4.79 8.62 11.70
CA HIS A 330 5.78 8.47 12.77
C HIS A 330 6.09 7.00 13.08
N PHE A 331 5.11 6.11 12.98
CA PHE A 331 5.34 4.67 13.09
C PHE A 331 6.33 4.15 12.06
N ILE A 332 6.19 4.56 10.80
CA ILE A 332 7.09 4.15 9.72
C ILE A 332 8.53 4.58 10.04
N ASP A 333 8.73 5.76 10.62
CA ASP A 333 10.05 6.27 11.00
C ASP A 333 10.73 5.45 12.11
N LEU A 334 9.98 4.63 12.84
CA LEU A 334 10.46 3.79 13.95
C LEU A 334 10.69 2.31 13.57
N ILE A 335 10.40 1.94 12.31
CA ILE A 335 10.56 0.56 11.85
C ILE A 335 12.04 0.24 11.60
N GLU A 336 12.48 -0.91 12.11
CA GLU A 336 13.85 -1.38 11.97
C GLU A 336 14.19 -1.80 10.54
N PRO A 337 15.47 -1.65 10.12
CA PRO A 337 15.93 -2.17 8.84
C PRO A 337 15.61 -3.67 8.67
N GLY A 338 15.20 -4.07 7.47
CA GLY A 338 14.77 -5.42 7.14
C GLY A 338 13.25 -5.59 7.11
N ILE A 339 12.48 -4.63 7.64
CA ILE A 339 11.02 -4.61 7.60
C ILE A 339 10.56 -3.48 6.67
N THR A 340 9.73 -3.82 5.69
CA THR A 340 9.12 -2.83 4.81
C THR A 340 7.82 -2.31 5.44
N ALA A 341 7.74 -1.03 5.78
CA ALA A 341 6.50 -0.41 6.23
C ALA A 341 5.73 0.24 5.05
N ILE A 342 4.44 -0.06 4.92
CA ILE A 342 3.60 0.44 3.81
C ILE A 342 2.35 1.10 4.35
N LEU A 343 2.24 2.41 4.13
CA LEU A 343 1.00 3.16 4.36
C LEU A 343 0.01 2.89 3.22
N MET A 344 -0.81 1.86 3.36
CA MET A 344 -1.85 1.59 2.37
C MET A 344 -2.89 2.71 2.38
N LYS A 345 -3.43 3.01 1.21
CA LYS A 345 -4.53 3.94 1.09
C LYS A 345 -5.84 3.20 1.42
N GLU A 346 -6.58 3.73 2.40
CA GLU A 346 -7.94 3.35 2.77
C GLU A 346 -9.00 3.83 1.77
#